data_AF-A0A4Q7V7H9-F1
#
_entry.id   AF-A0A4Q7V7H9-F1
#
_cell.length_a   1.000
_cell.length_b   1.000
_cell.length_c   1.000
_cell.angle_alpha   90.00
_cell.angle_beta   90.00
_cell.angle_gamma   90.00
#
_symmetry.space_group_name_H-M   'P 1'
#
loop_
_entity.id
_entity.type
_entity.pdbx_description
1 polymer ?
#
loop_
_entity_poly.entity_id
_entity_poly.type
_entity_poly.pdbx_seq_one_letter_code
_entity_poly.pdbx_strand_id
1 'polypeptide(L)'
;MKFELTILGSNSALPTSKRFPTAQVLNVLERFFLIDCGEGTQIQLKRFRVPMSRINHIFISHLHGDHFFGLIGLISSFSLQGRTNDLHIYAHSKLEKIIRFQLDILDSKLGFKLIFHNIFGKEIQTLFEDAALTVQSFPLRHGAMPCAGFLFKEKQRPRHLIKEMLDFYKIPIKARHGIKMGDDYLTEEGELIANAKLTFAASRPRSYAFCTDTAYFPRIVPVIKQVDLLYHEATFLKDDEKRAKSTYHSTAEQAARIAKEAEVGKLLIGHFSARFHDLSSHLNEAKDVFANTELAEDGNVFSILNT
;
A
#
# COMPACT_ATOMS: atom_id res chain seq x y z
N MET A 1 13.35 -3.64 -10.97
CA MET A 1 12.09 -2.87 -11.14
C MET A 1 11.60 -2.40 -9.79
N LYS A 2 11.25 -1.11 -9.65
CA LYS A 2 10.93 -0.53 -8.34
C LYS A 2 9.63 -1.07 -7.74
N PHE A 3 9.70 -1.39 -6.46
CA PHE A 3 8.59 -1.58 -5.55
C PHE A 3 9.09 -1.04 -4.21
N GLU A 4 8.79 0.22 -3.95
CA GLU A 4 9.38 0.99 -2.85
C GLU A 4 8.26 1.69 -2.08
N LEU A 5 8.32 1.62 -0.75
CA LEU A 5 7.44 2.36 0.14
C LEU A 5 8.21 3.51 0.77
N THR A 6 7.74 4.73 0.59
CA THR A 6 8.24 5.92 1.30
C THR A 6 7.28 6.30 2.41
N ILE A 7 7.77 6.41 3.64
CA ILE A 7 6.98 6.89 4.77
C ILE A 7 7.01 8.41 4.77
N LEU A 8 5.83 9.05 4.67
CA LEU A 8 5.72 10.51 4.75
C LEU A 8 5.34 10.96 6.16
N GLY A 9 4.60 10.15 6.90
CA GLY A 9 4.19 10.42 8.26
C GLY A 9 3.82 9.13 8.98
N SER A 10 4.11 9.09 10.28
CA SER A 10 4.10 7.88 11.10
C SER A 10 3.45 8.09 12.48
N ASN A 11 2.84 9.25 12.74
CA ASN A 11 2.26 9.58 14.04
C ASN A 11 0.73 9.49 14.03
N SER A 12 0.18 9.09 15.17
CA SER A 12 -1.27 9.04 15.40
C SER A 12 -1.80 10.35 15.96
N ALA A 13 -3.00 10.72 15.54
CA ALA A 13 -3.89 11.80 15.99
C ALA A 13 -3.34 13.23 15.87
N LEU A 14 -2.14 13.48 16.38
CA LEU A 14 -1.50 14.79 16.42
C LEU A 14 -0.11 14.70 15.78
N PRO A 15 0.33 15.72 15.02
CA PRO A 15 1.73 15.82 14.64
C PRO A 15 2.63 16.06 15.86
N THR A 16 3.90 15.72 15.74
CA THR A 16 4.96 16.20 16.64
C THR A 16 5.94 17.08 15.87
N SER A 17 6.94 17.66 16.56
CA SER A 17 8.01 18.40 15.87
C SER A 17 8.84 17.55 14.91
N LYS A 18 8.78 16.21 15.03
CA LYS A 18 9.60 15.27 14.24
C LYS A 18 8.79 14.33 13.34
N ARG A 19 7.54 14.03 13.69
CA ARG A 19 6.70 13.04 13.00
C ARG A 19 5.37 13.64 12.59
N PHE A 20 5.04 13.51 11.32
CA PHE A 20 3.79 13.95 10.71
C PHE A 20 2.69 12.88 10.89
N PRO A 21 1.41 13.27 10.74
CA PRO A 21 0.30 12.33 10.71
C PRO A 21 0.40 11.37 9.53
N THR A 22 -0.29 10.24 9.60
CA THR A 22 -0.17 9.12 8.65
C THR A 22 -0.28 9.54 7.19
N ALA A 23 0.77 9.23 6.43
CA ALA A 23 0.78 9.26 4.98
C ALA A 23 1.95 8.43 4.45
N GLN A 24 1.74 7.72 3.34
CA GLN A 24 2.77 6.90 2.70
C GLN A 24 2.62 6.92 1.20
N VAL A 25 3.74 6.78 0.48
CA VAL A 25 3.72 6.64 -0.98
C VAL A 25 4.33 5.33 -1.39
N LEU A 26 3.55 4.53 -2.10
CA LEU A 26 4.01 3.30 -2.72
C LEU A 26 4.35 3.56 -4.19
N ASN A 27 5.59 3.29 -4.59
CA ASN A 27 6.05 3.32 -5.97
C ASN A 27 6.14 1.89 -6.52
N VAL A 28 5.25 1.53 -7.44
CA VAL A 28 5.27 0.23 -8.12
C VAL A 28 5.39 0.43 -9.62
N LEU A 29 6.55 0.10 -10.18
CA LEU A 29 6.86 0.29 -11.60
C LEU A 29 6.66 1.74 -12.04
N GLU A 30 7.21 2.68 -11.27
CA GLU A 30 7.16 4.11 -11.60
C GLU A 30 5.73 4.69 -11.54
N ARG A 31 4.78 3.96 -10.93
CA ARG A 31 3.43 4.44 -10.58
C ARG A 31 3.38 4.74 -9.09
N PHE A 32 2.91 5.93 -8.73
CA PHE A 32 2.90 6.41 -7.35
C PHE A 32 1.48 6.40 -6.79
N PHE A 33 1.28 5.65 -5.73
CA PHE A 33 0.03 5.52 -5.00
C PHE A 33 0.19 6.16 -3.62
N LEU A 34 -0.64 7.15 -3.29
CA LEU A 34 -0.66 7.76 -1.97
C LEU A 34 -1.65 6.99 -1.10
N ILE A 35 -1.22 6.63 0.11
CA ILE A 35 -2.01 5.89 1.09
C ILE A 35 -2.09 6.76 2.34
N ASP A 36 -3.32 7.16 2.67
CA ASP A 36 -3.68 8.24 3.57
C ASP A 36 -3.02 9.59 3.23
N CYS A 37 -3.59 10.66 3.78
CA CYS A 37 -3.20 12.03 3.49
C CYS A 37 -3.44 12.92 4.73
N GLY A 38 -2.75 12.59 5.81
CA GLY A 38 -2.71 13.41 7.01
C GLY A 38 -2.26 14.85 6.76
N GLU A 39 -2.56 15.75 7.69
CA GLU A 39 -2.16 17.16 7.58
C GLU A 39 -0.65 17.31 7.35
N GLY A 40 -0.27 18.16 6.40
CA GLY A 40 1.15 18.38 6.04
C GLY A 40 1.73 17.39 5.04
N THR A 41 0.98 16.42 4.54
CA THR A 41 1.43 15.44 3.51
C THR A 41 2.10 16.10 2.31
N GLN A 42 1.54 17.20 1.79
CA GLN A 42 2.14 17.93 0.66
C GLN A 42 3.53 18.51 0.95
N ILE A 43 3.79 18.88 2.21
CA ILE A 43 5.10 19.38 2.66
C ILE A 43 6.09 18.22 2.71
N GLN A 44 5.67 17.07 3.25
CA GLN A 44 6.50 15.86 3.32
C GLN A 44 6.84 15.32 1.92
N LEU A 45 5.88 15.33 0.98
CA LEU A 45 6.12 14.99 -0.43
C LEU A 45 7.26 15.83 -1.02
N LYS A 46 7.24 17.15 -0.80
CA LYS A 46 8.29 18.06 -1.26
C LYS A 46 9.61 17.83 -0.53
N ARG A 47 9.58 17.66 0.79
CA ARG A 47 10.76 17.42 1.65
C ARG A 47 11.53 16.18 1.20
N PHE A 48 10.83 15.08 0.95
CA PHE A 48 11.42 13.81 0.56
C PHE A 48 11.54 13.61 -0.95
N ARG A 49 11.31 14.68 -1.74
CA ARG A 49 11.47 14.70 -3.20
C ARG A 49 10.64 13.61 -3.91
N VAL A 50 9.48 13.27 -3.35
CA VAL A 50 8.52 12.39 -4.01
C VAL A 50 7.85 13.17 -5.14
N PRO A 51 7.80 12.63 -6.38
CA PRO A 51 7.25 13.34 -7.53
C PRO A 51 5.72 13.43 -7.44
N MET A 52 5.24 14.42 -6.69
CA MET A 52 3.82 14.63 -6.39
C MET A 52 2.93 14.59 -7.65
N SER A 53 3.37 15.20 -8.76
CA SER A 53 2.64 15.24 -10.05
C SER A 53 2.35 13.85 -10.65
N ARG A 54 3.04 12.81 -10.21
CA ARG A 54 2.85 11.41 -10.68
C ARG A 54 1.88 10.61 -9.83
N ILE A 55 1.35 11.19 -8.75
CA ILE A 55 0.33 10.56 -7.90
C ILE A 55 -1.02 10.75 -8.59
N ASN A 56 -1.60 9.67 -9.10
CA ASN A 56 -2.93 9.69 -9.73
C ASN A 56 -4.01 8.97 -8.91
N HIS A 57 -3.59 8.22 -7.88
CA HIS A 57 -4.46 7.41 -7.05
C HIS A 57 -4.13 7.69 -5.58
N ILE A 58 -5.15 8.04 -4.81
CA ILE A 58 -5.08 8.28 -3.36
C ILE A 58 -6.06 7.35 -2.68
N PHE A 59 -5.60 6.55 -1.72
CA PHE A 59 -6.41 5.64 -0.93
C PHE A 59 -6.52 6.17 0.49
N ILE A 60 -7.73 6.44 0.97
CA ILE A 60 -8.00 6.92 2.32
C ILE A 60 -8.67 5.81 3.12
N SER A 61 -8.01 5.36 4.17
CA SER A 61 -8.42 4.23 5.01
C SER A 61 -9.71 4.50 5.78
N HIS A 62 -9.82 5.68 6.37
CA HIS A 62 -10.98 6.12 7.17
C HIS A 62 -11.00 7.65 7.37
N LEU A 63 -12.05 8.16 8.03
CA LEU A 63 -12.32 9.60 8.15
C LEU A 63 -11.94 10.18 9.52
N HIS A 64 -10.72 9.90 9.98
CA HIS A 64 -10.08 10.68 11.05
C HIS A 64 -9.10 11.71 10.47
N GLY A 65 -8.97 12.85 11.13
CA GLY A 65 -8.32 14.02 10.55
C GLY A 65 -6.85 13.81 10.20
N ASP A 66 -6.14 13.03 11.00
CA ASP A 66 -4.78 12.58 10.81
C ASP A 66 -4.57 11.67 9.58
N HIS A 67 -5.65 11.26 8.90
CA HIS A 67 -5.60 10.46 7.66
C HIS A 67 -6.11 11.20 6.42
N PHE A 68 -6.79 12.34 6.54
CA PHE A 68 -7.32 13.03 5.35
C PHE A 68 -7.28 14.57 5.37
N PHE A 69 -6.99 15.24 6.48
CA PHE A 69 -7.02 16.72 6.51
C PHE A 69 -6.01 17.37 5.55
N GLY A 70 -4.92 16.67 5.21
CA GLY A 70 -3.97 17.13 4.20
C GLY A 70 -4.50 17.12 2.77
N LEU A 71 -5.61 16.42 2.51
CA LEU A 71 -6.12 16.16 1.16
C LEU A 71 -6.55 17.43 0.43
N ILE A 72 -7.29 18.32 1.08
CA ILE A 72 -7.76 19.55 0.42
C ILE A 72 -6.59 20.45 0.02
N GLY A 73 -5.60 20.61 0.90
CA GLY A 73 -4.38 21.39 0.60
C GLY A 73 -3.58 20.76 -0.54
N LEU A 74 -3.46 19.43 -0.56
CA LEU A 74 -2.80 18.70 -1.64
C LEU A 74 -3.53 18.91 -2.99
N ILE A 75 -4.86 18.84 -3.01
CA ILE A 75 -5.68 19.09 -4.21
C ILE A 75 -5.48 20.53 -4.72
N SER A 76 -5.48 21.53 -3.84
CA SER A 76 -5.19 22.91 -4.21
C SER A 76 -3.80 23.06 -4.81
N SER A 77 -2.79 22.43 -4.20
CA SER A 77 -1.42 22.42 -4.73
C SER A 77 -1.31 21.76 -6.10
N PHE A 78 -2.05 20.67 -6.36
CA PHE A 78 -2.12 20.08 -7.70
C PHE A 78 -2.68 21.07 -8.74
N SER A 79 -3.74 21.79 -8.39
CA SER A 79 -4.34 22.79 -9.29
C SER A 79 -3.34 23.91 -9.62
N LEU A 80 -2.68 24.45 -8.59
CA LEU A 80 -1.67 25.51 -8.73
C LEU A 80 -0.45 25.09 -9.56
N GLN A 81 -0.14 23.79 -9.61
CA GLN A 81 0.94 23.24 -10.43
C GLN A 81 0.52 22.90 -11.86
N GLY A 82 -0.71 23.26 -12.27
CA GLY A 82 -1.19 23.03 -13.62
C GLY A 82 -1.44 21.56 -13.94
N ARG A 83 -1.79 20.74 -12.94
CA ARG A 83 -2.17 19.35 -13.16
C ARG A 83 -3.36 19.26 -14.12
N THR A 84 -3.24 18.39 -15.13
CA THR A 84 -4.32 18.08 -16.09
C THR A 84 -4.83 16.64 -15.98
N ASN A 85 -4.02 15.72 -15.44
CA ASN A 85 -4.41 14.33 -15.25
C ASN A 85 -5.50 14.20 -14.18
N ASP A 86 -6.48 13.34 -14.43
CA ASP A 86 -7.52 13.00 -13.44
C ASP A 86 -6.91 12.45 -12.15
N LEU A 87 -7.57 12.72 -11.02
CA LEU A 87 -7.17 12.24 -9.70
C LEU A 87 -8.26 11.32 -9.15
N HIS A 88 -7.88 10.06 -8.90
CA HIS A 88 -8.75 9.04 -8.35
C HIS A 88 -8.58 8.97 -6.83
N ILE A 89 -9.68 9.12 -6.09
CA ILE A 89 -9.69 9.07 -4.63
C ILE A 89 -10.58 7.91 -4.20
N TYR A 90 -9.98 6.91 -3.56
CA TYR A 90 -10.67 5.75 -3.00
C TYR A 90 -10.90 5.99 -1.52
N ALA A 91 -12.15 6.17 -1.11
CA ALA A 91 -12.49 6.55 0.25
C ALA A 91 -13.94 6.18 0.60
N HIS A 92 -14.30 6.28 1.88
CA HIS A 92 -15.70 6.25 2.29
C HIS A 92 -16.47 7.42 1.64
N SER A 93 -17.69 7.17 1.13
CA SER A 93 -18.53 8.13 0.38
C SER A 93 -18.74 9.51 1.03
N LYS A 94 -18.66 9.58 2.37
CA LYS A 94 -18.73 10.85 3.11
C LYS A 94 -17.57 11.80 2.79
N LEU A 95 -16.40 11.30 2.39
CA LEU A 95 -15.25 12.15 2.05
C LEU A 95 -15.55 13.03 0.83
N GLU A 96 -16.20 12.48 -0.18
CA GLU A 96 -16.59 13.22 -1.38
C GLU A 96 -17.44 14.45 -1.02
N LYS A 97 -18.39 14.29 -0.10
CA LYS A 97 -19.25 15.38 0.36
C LYS A 97 -18.44 16.51 1.00
N ILE A 98 -17.47 16.18 1.85
CA ILE A 98 -16.61 17.15 2.53
C ILE A 98 -15.70 17.87 1.53
N ILE A 99 -15.00 17.13 0.66
CA ILE A 99 -14.08 17.73 -0.30
C ILE A 99 -14.83 18.61 -1.31
N ARG A 100 -15.98 18.16 -1.82
CA ARG A 100 -16.79 18.98 -2.74
C ARG A 100 -17.32 20.24 -2.05
N PHE A 101 -17.78 20.13 -0.81
CA PHE A 101 -18.21 21.30 -0.03
C PHE A 101 -17.07 22.31 0.18
N GLN A 102 -15.87 21.84 0.55
CA GLN A 102 -14.71 22.71 0.70
C GLN A 102 -14.34 23.42 -0.61
N LEU A 103 -14.34 22.71 -1.74
CA LEU A 103 -14.03 23.29 -3.05
C LEU A 103 -15.06 24.33 -3.49
N ASP A 104 -16.34 24.10 -3.21
CA ASP A 104 -17.44 25.02 -3.50
C ASP A 104 -17.30 26.33 -2.71
N ILE A 105 -17.09 26.24 -1.39
CA ILE A 105 -16.89 27.43 -0.53
C ILE A 105 -15.64 28.22 -0.91
N LEU A 106 -14.59 27.55 -1.38
CA LEU A 106 -13.34 28.17 -1.80
C LEU A 106 -13.36 28.70 -3.24
N ASP A 107 -14.48 28.61 -3.97
CA ASP A 107 -14.61 28.91 -5.41
C ASP A 107 -13.45 28.30 -6.25
N SER A 108 -13.08 27.07 -5.89
CA SER A 108 -11.89 26.40 -6.43
C SER A 108 -12.19 25.74 -7.77
N LYS A 109 -11.64 26.32 -8.85
CA LYS A 109 -11.69 25.74 -10.20
C LYS A 109 -10.50 24.84 -10.43
N LEU A 110 -10.74 23.53 -10.46
CA LEU A 110 -9.70 22.53 -10.72
C LEU A 110 -9.51 22.32 -12.23
N GLY A 111 -8.26 22.29 -12.68
CA GLY A 111 -7.89 21.96 -14.07
C GLY A 111 -7.94 20.47 -14.43
N PHE A 112 -8.41 19.63 -13.52
CA PHE A 112 -8.47 18.17 -13.64
C PHE A 112 -9.71 17.62 -12.93
N LYS A 113 -10.13 16.40 -13.26
CA LYS A 113 -11.30 15.78 -12.62
C LYS A 113 -10.91 15.11 -11.30
N LEU A 114 -11.79 15.26 -10.30
CA LEU A 114 -11.78 14.44 -9.09
C LEU A 114 -12.78 13.30 -9.23
N ILE A 115 -12.28 12.07 -9.21
CA ILE A 115 -13.08 10.86 -9.38
C ILE A 115 -13.06 10.09 -8.05
N PHE A 116 -14.19 10.04 -7.37
CA PHE A 116 -14.33 9.32 -6.10
C PHE A 116 -14.80 7.89 -6.32
N HIS A 117 -14.16 6.96 -5.63
CA HIS A 117 -14.48 5.53 -5.61
C HIS A 117 -14.81 5.12 -4.18
N ASN A 118 -16.02 4.61 -3.96
CA ASN A 118 -16.48 4.29 -2.61
C ASN A 118 -15.83 3.00 -2.06
N ILE A 119 -15.33 3.07 -0.84
CA ILE A 119 -14.88 1.92 -0.04
C ILE A 119 -15.92 1.62 1.03
N PHE A 120 -16.40 0.37 1.08
CA PHE A 120 -17.43 -0.04 2.03
C PHE A 120 -16.89 -0.50 3.39
N GLY A 121 -15.65 -0.98 3.44
CA GLY A 121 -14.96 -1.35 4.68
C GLY A 121 -15.57 -2.53 5.44
N LYS A 122 -16.39 -3.37 4.77
CA LYS A 122 -17.04 -4.56 5.38
C LYS A 122 -16.59 -5.88 4.77
N GLU A 123 -16.20 -5.85 3.51
CA GLU A 123 -15.80 -7.02 2.73
C GLU A 123 -14.54 -6.68 1.93
N ILE A 124 -13.91 -7.70 1.37
CA ILE A 124 -12.78 -7.50 0.46
C ILE A 124 -13.33 -6.95 -0.85
N GLN A 125 -12.74 -5.86 -1.33
CA GLN A 125 -13.17 -5.19 -2.56
C GLN A 125 -11.97 -4.87 -3.43
N THR A 126 -11.98 -5.27 -4.70
CA THR A 126 -11.00 -4.78 -5.67
C THR A 126 -11.30 -3.31 -5.99
N LEU A 127 -10.35 -2.43 -5.67
CA LEU A 127 -10.45 -0.99 -5.87
C LEU A 127 -9.82 -0.55 -7.19
N PHE A 128 -8.69 -1.15 -7.52
CA PHE A 128 -7.93 -0.84 -8.72
C PHE A 128 -7.34 -2.12 -9.30
N GLU A 129 -7.38 -2.25 -10.62
CA GLU A 129 -6.79 -3.36 -11.32
C GLU A 129 -6.35 -2.93 -12.71
N ASP A 130 -5.11 -3.26 -13.05
CA ASP A 130 -4.60 -3.17 -14.42
C ASP A 130 -3.79 -4.41 -14.79
N ALA A 131 -3.04 -4.36 -15.90
CA ALA A 131 -2.24 -5.50 -16.36
C ALA A 131 -1.10 -5.90 -15.39
N ALA A 132 -0.68 -5.02 -14.49
CA ALA A 132 0.51 -5.21 -13.66
C ALA A 132 0.23 -5.30 -12.16
N LEU A 133 -0.88 -4.74 -11.66
CA LEU A 133 -1.16 -4.62 -10.23
C LEU A 133 -2.66 -4.76 -9.93
N THR A 134 -2.97 -5.38 -8.80
CA THR A 134 -4.27 -5.27 -8.12
C THR A 134 -4.12 -4.51 -6.81
N VAL A 135 -5.13 -3.69 -6.47
CA VAL A 135 -5.28 -3.08 -5.15
C VAL A 135 -6.64 -3.48 -4.60
N GLN A 136 -6.64 -4.13 -3.45
CA GLN A 136 -7.84 -4.55 -2.74
C GLN A 136 -7.95 -3.83 -1.41
N SER A 137 -9.16 -3.49 -0.97
CA SER A 137 -9.41 -3.11 0.41
C SER A 137 -9.88 -4.32 1.22
N PHE A 138 -9.68 -4.27 2.53
CA PHE A 138 -10.20 -5.26 3.48
C PHE A 138 -10.61 -4.59 4.79
N PRO A 139 -11.60 -5.15 5.52
CA PRO A 139 -12.16 -4.51 6.72
C PRO A 139 -11.16 -4.52 7.89
N LEU A 140 -11.08 -3.38 8.59
CA LEU A 140 -10.37 -3.23 9.87
C LEU A 140 -11.35 -2.94 11.00
N ARG A 141 -10.89 -3.03 12.26
CA ARG A 141 -11.74 -2.86 13.44
C ARG A 141 -11.40 -1.57 14.19
N HIS A 142 -12.05 -0.47 13.79
CA HIS A 142 -11.83 0.87 14.36
C HIS A 142 -13.10 1.53 14.93
N GLY A 143 -13.77 0.80 15.83
CA GLY A 143 -14.98 1.28 16.51
C GLY A 143 -16.16 1.47 15.56
N ALA A 144 -16.84 2.60 15.69
CA ALA A 144 -17.98 2.96 14.82
C ALA A 144 -17.54 3.55 13.47
N MET A 145 -16.26 3.92 13.32
CA MET A 145 -15.73 4.46 12.08
C MET A 145 -15.41 3.32 11.11
N PRO A 146 -16.02 3.27 9.91
CA PRO A 146 -15.60 2.35 8.87
C PRO A 146 -14.12 2.60 8.53
N CYS A 147 -13.30 1.57 8.66
CA CYS A 147 -11.88 1.62 8.39
C CYS A 147 -11.47 0.42 7.53
N ALA A 148 -10.60 0.68 6.55
CA ALA A 148 -10.11 -0.32 5.62
C ALA A 148 -8.59 -0.33 5.54
N GLY A 149 -8.02 -1.52 5.47
CA GLY A 149 -6.65 -1.73 5.03
C GLY A 149 -6.57 -1.88 3.52
N PHE A 150 -5.36 -1.81 2.97
CA PHE A 150 -5.12 -1.91 1.53
C PHE A 150 -4.07 -2.98 1.22
N LEU A 151 -4.35 -3.85 0.26
CA LEU A 151 -3.43 -4.87 -0.23
C LEU A 151 -3.08 -4.57 -1.69
N PHE A 152 -1.81 -4.21 -1.92
CA PHE A 152 -1.22 -4.01 -3.23
C PHE A 152 -0.49 -5.30 -3.63
N LYS A 153 -0.83 -5.88 -4.79
CA LYS A 153 -0.22 -7.13 -5.27
C LYS A 153 0.12 -7.04 -6.74
N GLU A 154 1.39 -7.25 -7.10
CA GLU A 154 1.78 -7.41 -8.49
C GLU A 154 1.07 -8.62 -9.10
N LYS A 155 0.74 -8.54 -10.39
CA LYS A 155 0.29 -9.71 -11.15
C LYS A 155 1.49 -10.53 -11.63
N GLN A 156 1.28 -11.84 -11.79
CA GLN A 156 2.28 -12.71 -12.38
C GLN A 156 2.59 -12.24 -13.79
N ARG A 157 3.88 -12.00 -14.04
CA ARG A 157 4.35 -11.61 -15.36
C ARG A 157 4.50 -12.84 -16.26
N PRO A 158 4.36 -12.66 -17.58
CA PRO A 158 4.69 -13.70 -18.54
C PRO A 158 6.16 -14.12 -18.41
N ARG A 159 6.42 -15.39 -18.70
CA ARG A 159 7.75 -16.02 -18.66
C ARG A 159 8.70 -15.38 -19.68
N HIS A 160 9.99 -15.51 -19.43
CA HIS A 160 11.04 -15.01 -20.33
C HIS A 160 11.42 -16.10 -21.33
N LEU A 161 11.34 -15.82 -22.62
CA LEU A 161 11.72 -16.78 -23.66
C LEU A 161 13.25 -16.93 -23.72
N ILE A 162 13.73 -18.16 -23.88
CA ILE A 162 15.15 -18.47 -24.12
C ILE A 162 15.38 -18.47 -25.62
N LYS A 163 15.97 -17.40 -26.15
CA LYS A 163 16.10 -17.17 -27.59
C LYS A 163 16.79 -18.33 -28.29
N GLU A 164 17.87 -18.84 -27.71
CA GLU A 164 18.68 -19.93 -28.24
C GLU A 164 17.85 -21.21 -28.41
N MET A 165 16.98 -21.51 -27.44
CA MET A 165 16.12 -22.68 -27.48
C MET A 165 14.96 -22.50 -28.47
N LEU A 166 14.42 -21.28 -28.58
CA LEU A 166 13.43 -20.98 -29.61
C LEU A 166 13.99 -21.16 -31.02
N ASP A 167 15.24 -20.75 -31.25
CA ASP A 167 15.90 -20.86 -32.54
C ASP A 167 16.26 -22.32 -32.84
N PHE A 168 16.77 -23.07 -31.84
CA PHE A 168 17.08 -24.50 -31.95
C PHE A 168 15.84 -25.34 -32.33
N TYR A 169 14.73 -25.12 -31.64
CA TYR A 169 13.47 -25.82 -31.90
C TYR A 169 12.62 -25.17 -33.02
N LYS A 170 13.14 -24.15 -33.70
CA LYS A 170 12.45 -23.42 -34.79
C LYS A 170 11.04 -22.95 -34.41
N ILE A 171 10.88 -22.47 -33.18
CA ILE A 171 9.57 -22.05 -32.64
C ILE A 171 9.03 -20.84 -33.42
N PRO A 172 7.86 -20.97 -34.07
CA PRO A 172 7.29 -19.91 -34.88
C PRO A 172 6.80 -18.76 -34.00
N ILE A 173 6.86 -17.54 -34.53
CA ILE A 173 6.49 -16.31 -33.79
C ILE A 173 5.07 -16.40 -33.19
N LYS A 174 4.12 -16.98 -33.95
CA LYS A 174 2.73 -17.18 -33.52
C LYS A 174 2.59 -17.97 -32.21
N ALA A 175 3.50 -18.91 -31.92
CA ALA A 175 3.46 -19.75 -30.73
C ALA A 175 4.10 -19.08 -29.49
N ARG A 176 4.95 -18.06 -29.70
CA ARG A 176 5.76 -17.46 -28.63
C ARG A 176 4.91 -16.79 -27.53
N HIS A 177 3.74 -16.24 -27.86
CA HIS A 177 2.86 -15.65 -26.87
C HIS A 177 2.31 -16.71 -25.89
N GLY A 178 1.80 -17.83 -26.41
CA GLY A 178 1.31 -18.95 -25.58
C GLY A 178 2.40 -19.52 -24.68
N ILE A 179 3.60 -19.72 -25.23
CA ILE A 179 4.78 -20.18 -24.47
C ILE A 179 5.14 -19.19 -23.35
N LYS A 180 5.04 -17.87 -23.58
CA LYS A 180 5.23 -16.89 -22.49
C LYS A 180 4.17 -17.00 -21.39
N MET A 181 2.95 -17.44 -21.73
CA MET A 181 1.85 -17.62 -20.79
C MET A 181 1.87 -18.98 -20.08
N GLY A 182 2.73 -19.90 -20.52
CA GLY A 182 2.96 -21.19 -19.86
C GLY A 182 2.74 -22.41 -20.75
N ASP A 183 2.33 -22.23 -22.01
CA ASP A 183 2.03 -23.34 -22.90
C ASP A 183 3.29 -24.11 -23.29
N ASP A 184 3.19 -25.45 -23.31
CA ASP A 184 4.12 -26.29 -24.06
C ASP A 184 3.93 -26.07 -25.57
N TYR A 185 4.88 -26.50 -26.39
CA TYR A 185 4.78 -26.37 -27.85
C TYR A 185 4.74 -27.75 -28.51
N LEU A 186 3.70 -28.01 -29.31
CA LEU A 186 3.59 -29.19 -30.16
C LEU A 186 4.10 -28.87 -31.57
N THR A 187 5.09 -29.61 -32.06
CA THR A 187 5.62 -29.44 -33.42
C THR A 187 4.67 -30.01 -34.47
N GLU A 188 4.90 -29.69 -35.75
CA GLU A 188 4.09 -30.23 -36.86
C GLU A 188 4.29 -31.75 -37.02
N GLU A 189 5.44 -32.27 -36.57
CA GLU A 189 5.77 -33.70 -36.52
C GLU A 189 5.20 -34.40 -35.28
N GLY A 190 4.50 -33.68 -34.39
CA GLY A 190 3.86 -34.23 -33.19
C GLY A 190 4.75 -34.34 -31.95
N GLU A 191 5.94 -33.75 -31.94
CA GLU A 191 6.80 -33.71 -30.75
C GLU A 191 6.33 -32.63 -29.77
N LEU A 192 6.20 -32.96 -28.49
CA LEU A 192 5.87 -32.00 -27.44
C LEU A 192 7.15 -31.46 -26.77
N ILE A 193 7.39 -30.17 -26.94
CA ILE A 193 8.49 -29.44 -26.32
C ILE A 193 7.98 -28.72 -25.08
N ALA A 194 8.44 -29.17 -23.92
CA ALA A 194 8.07 -28.60 -22.63
C ALA A 194 8.46 -27.12 -22.52
N ASN A 195 7.56 -26.30 -21.99
CA ASN A 195 7.70 -24.87 -21.75
C ASN A 195 8.96 -24.52 -20.94
N ALA A 196 9.30 -25.38 -19.98
CA ALA A 196 10.49 -25.23 -19.13
C ALA A 196 11.80 -25.29 -19.91
N LYS A 197 11.83 -25.93 -21.09
CA LYS A 197 13.00 -25.91 -22.00
C LYS A 197 13.08 -24.61 -22.80
N LEU A 198 11.97 -23.90 -22.97
CA LEU A 198 11.83 -22.72 -23.83
C LEU A 198 11.85 -21.41 -23.05
N THR A 199 11.79 -21.47 -21.72
CA THR A 199 11.58 -20.28 -20.88
C THR A 199 12.33 -20.31 -19.56
N PHE A 200 12.67 -19.12 -19.05
CA PHE A 200 12.90 -18.90 -17.63
C PHE A 200 11.62 -18.43 -16.96
N ALA A 201 11.39 -18.87 -15.72
CA ALA A 201 10.30 -18.35 -14.90
C ALA A 201 10.48 -16.83 -14.71
N ALA A 202 9.38 -16.08 -14.76
CA ALA A 202 9.40 -14.68 -14.36
C ALA A 202 9.57 -14.58 -12.85
N SER A 203 10.07 -13.45 -12.36
CA SER A 203 10.13 -13.18 -10.92
C SER A 203 8.75 -13.31 -10.29
N ARG A 204 8.73 -13.80 -9.04
CA ARG A 204 7.50 -13.88 -8.26
C ARG A 204 6.86 -12.49 -8.10
N PRO A 205 5.54 -12.40 -8.04
CA PRO A 205 4.88 -11.11 -7.80
C PRO A 205 5.10 -10.69 -6.35
N ARG A 206 5.37 -9.40 -6.16
CA ARG A 206 5.53 -8.81 -4.83
C ARG A 206 4.22 -8.22 -4.31
N SER A 207 4.17 -8.00 -3.01
CA SER A 207 2.97 -7.53 -2.32
C SER A 207 3.26 -6.63 -1.13
N TYR A 208 2.35 -5.68 -0.87
CA TYR A 208 2.39 -4.78 0.27
C TYR A 208 1.01 -4.66 0.89
N ALA A 209 0.91 -4.85 2.20
CA ALA A 209 -0.31 -4.64 2.96
C ALA A 209 -0.17 -3.44 3.91
N PHE A 210 -1.13 -2.53 3.87
CA PHE A 210 -1.29 -1.42 4.80
C PHE A 210 -2.43 -1.70 5.75
N CYS A 211 -2.10 -1.88 7.03
CA CYS A 211 -3.03 -2.10 8.13
C CYS A 211 -2.90 -0.96 9.14
N THR A 212 -3.75 0.05 9.01
CA THR A 212 -3.77 1.20 9.92
C THR A 212 -4.64 0.92 11.15
N ASP A 213 -4.95 1.95 11.92
CA ASP A 213 -6.06 2.12 12.85
C ASP A 213 -6.99 0.92 12.95
N THR A 214 -6.64 0.01 13.85
CA THR A 214 -7.39 -1.21 14.14
C THR A 214 -7.03 -1.72 15.53
N ALA A 215 -8.04 -2.15 16.27
CA ALA A 215 -7.79 -3.03 17.41
C ALA A 215 -7.30 -4.40 16.92
N TYR A 216 -6.59 -5.14 17.77
CA TYR A 216 -6.11 -6.49 17.46
C TYR A 216 -7.18 -7.38 16.80
N PHE A 217 -6.98 -7.69 15.52
CA PHE A 217 -8.03 -8.28 14.68
C PHE A 217 -7.48 -9.44 13.82
N PRO A 218 -7.30 -10.64 14.40
CA PRO A 218 -6.75 -11.81 13.70
C PRO A 218 -7.47 -12.22 12.41
N ARG A 219 -8.71 -11.76 12.19
CA ARG A 219 -9.46 -12.04 10.97
C ARG A 219 -8.81 -11.51 9.70
N ILE A 220 -7.84 -10.58 9.79
CA ILE A 220 -7.09 -10.09 8.63
C ILE A 220 -6.00 -11.07 8.18
N VAL A 221 -5.55 -11.98 9.05
CA VAL A 221 -4.43 -12.90 8.79
C VAL A 221 -4.55 -13.65 7.46
N PRO A 222 -5.71 -14.24 7.09
CA PRO A 222 -5.84 -14.91 5.78
C PRO A 222 -5.69 -13.97 4.58
N VAL A 223 -6.04 -12.69 4.73
CA VAL A 223 -6.00 -11.68 3.65
C VAL A 223 -4.56 -11.24 3.37
N ILE A 224 -3.79 -11.06 4.44
CA ILE A 224 -2.39 -10.59 4.37
C ILE A 224 -1.38 -11.74 4.46
N LYS A 225 -1.82 -12.98 4.23
CA LYS A 225 -0.96 -14.15 4.32
C LYS A 225 0.19 -14.04 3.29
N GLN A 226 1.41 -14.24 3.77
CA GLN A 226 2.64 -14.23 2.98
C GLN A 226 2.87 -12.95 2.16
N VAL A 227 2.38 -11.81 2.64
CA VAL A 227 2.74 -10.52 2.03
C VAL A 227 4.20 -10.21 2.28
N ASP A 228 4.87 -9.56 1.32
CA ASP A 228 6.31 -9.27 1.46
C ASP A 228 6.60 -8.21 2.51
N LEU A 229 5.74 -7.19 2.57
CA LEU A 229 5.82 -6.10 3.52
C LEU A 229 4.44 -5.82 4.09
N LEU A 230 4.34 -5.86 5.41
CA LEU A 230 3.16 -5.43 6.16
C LEU A 230 3.50 -4.15 6.90
N TYR A 231 2.76 -3.07 6.67
CA TYR A 231 2.68 -1.96 7.62
C TYR A 231 1.52 -2.24 8.57
N HIS A 232 1.78 -2.19 9.88
CA HIS A 232 0.74 -2.32 10.90
C HIS A 232 0.86 -1.19 11.93
N GLU A 233 -0.28 -0.61 12.33
CA GLU A 233 -0.26 0.33 13.45
C GLU A 233 0.24 -0.34 14.74
N ALA A 234 1.04 0.40 15.50
CA ALA A 234 1.51 0.04 16.82
C ALA A 234 1.40 1.28 17.70
N THR A 235 0.18 1.79 17.85
CA THR A 235 -0.07 3.06 18.53
C THR A 235 0.41 3.02 19.99
N PHE A 236 0.42 1.83 20.59
CA PHE A 236 0.73 1.60 22.00
C PHE A 236 1.71 0.45 22.24
N LEU A 237 2.23 0.38 23.47
CA LEU A 237 2.97 -0.76 24.00
C LEU A 237 2.00 -1.74 24.69
N LYS A 238 2.48 -2.95 24.99
CA LYS A 238 1.74 -3.99 25.73
C LYS A 238 1.16 -3.49 27.05
N ASP A 239 1.90 -2.69 27.80
CA ASP A 239 1.45 -2.12 29.07
C ASP A 239 0.21 -1.21 28.92
N ASP A 240 0.00 -0.68 27.72
CA ASP A 240 -1.14 0.16 27.34
C ASP A 240 -2.28 -0.64 26.66
N GLU A 241 -2.28 -1.98 26.69
CA GLU A 241 -3.25 -2.82 25.97
C GLU A 241 -4.73 -2.46 26.27
N LYS A 242 -5.05 -2.15 27.54
CA LYS A 242 -6.40 -1.71 27.91
C LYS A 242 -6.81 -0.43 27.16
N ARG A 243 -5.87 0.51 27.04
CA ARG A 243 -6.08 1.76 26.31
C ARG A 243 -6.22 1.46 24.82
N ALA A 244 -5.32 0.69 24.24
CA ALA A 244 -5.38 0.22 22.86
C ALA A 244 -6.77 -0.33 22.52
N LYS A 245 -7.28 -1.24 23.33
CA LYS A 245 -8.61 -1.82 23.15
C LYS A 245 -9.73 -0.77 23.21
N SER A 246 -9.70 0.12 24.19
CA SER A 246 -10.74 1.15 24.39
C SER A 246 -10.79 2.20 23.27
N THR A 247 -9.65 2.49 22.65
CA THR A 247 -9.53 3.45 21.54
C THR A 247 -9.48 2.76 20.17
N TYR A 248 -9.73 1.46 20.12
CA TYR A 248 -9.71 0.65 18.90
C TYR A 248 -8.38 0.68 18.12
N HIS A 249 -7.28 0.56 18.84
CA HIS A 249 -5.90 0.49 18.34
C HIS A 249 -5.20 -0.80 18.79
N SER A 250 -4.00 -1.02 18.24
CA SER A 250 -3.15 -2.18 18.52
C SER A 250 -1.89 -1.80 19.28
N THR A 251 -1.34 -2.78 20.00
CA THR A 251 0.00 -2.68 20.57
C THR A 251 1.07 -3.18 19.58
N ALA A 252 2.34 -2.86 19.85
CA ALA A 252 3.48 -3.39 19.09
C ALA A 252 3.55 -4.93 19.14
N GLU A 253 3.31 -5.55 20.30
CA GLU A 253 3.20 -7.00 20.43
C GLU A 253 2.08 -7.57 19.56
N GLN A 254 0.91 -6.93 19.53
CA GLN A 254 -0.25 -7.38 18.74
C GLN A 254 0.01 -7.30 17.24
N ALA A 255 0.62 -6.21 16.77
CA ALA A 255 1.05 -6.06 15.38
C ALA A 255 2.03 -7.18 14.97
N ALA A 256 3.01 -7.47 15.83
CA ALA A 256 3.99 -8.53 15.58
C ALA A 256 3.38 -9.94 15.59
N ARG A 257 2.37 -10.20 16.43
CA ARG A 257 1.61 -11.46 16.42
C ARG A 257 0.89 -11.66 15.09
N ILE A 258 0.21 -10.62 14.59
CA ILE A 258 -0.45 -10.66 13.28
C ILE A 258 0.56 -10.96 12.16
N ALA A 259 1.71 -10.27 12.17
CA ALA A 259 2.78 -10.51 11.19
C ALA A 259 3.29 -11.95 11.19
N LYS A 260 3.52 -12.51 12.39
CA LYS A 260 3.95 -13.90 12.58
C LYS A 260 2.91 -14.91 12.12
N GLU A 261 1.65 -14.73 12.52
CA GLU A 261 0.54 -15.62 12.15
C GLU A 261 0.26 -15.60 10.65
N ALA A 262 0.45 -14.45 10.00
CA ALA A 262 0.29 -14.29 8.55
C ALA A 262 1.53 -14.70 7.75
N GLU A 263 2.63 -15.12 8.39
CA GLU A 263 3.88 -15.50 7.71
C GLU A 263 4.40 -14.39 6.77
N VAL A 264 4.30 -13.12 7.18
CA VAL A 264 4.73 -12.00 6.34
C VAL A 264 6.26 -11.96 6.18
N GLY A 265 6.74 -11.38 5.09
CA GLY A 265 8.17 -11.22 4.83
C GLY A 265 8.84 -10.27 5.83
N LYS A 266 8.31 -9.06 5.98
CA LYS A 266 8.78 -8.01 6.89
C LYS A 266 7.61 -7.23 7.49
N LEU A 267 7.75 -6.83 8.76
CA LEU A 267 6.83 -5.94 9.46
C LEU A 267 7.42 -4.52 9.58
N LEU A 268 6.65 -3.53 9.19
CA LEU A 268 6.85 -2.13 9.56
C LEU A 268 5.79 -1.74 10.58
N ILE A 269 6.23 -1.21 11.71
CA ILE A 269 5.32 -0.66 12.71
C ILE A 269 5.32 0.88 12.64
N GLY A 270 4.14 1.49 12.76
CA GLY A 270 3.96 2.93 12.68
C GLY A 270 2.73 3.42 13.43
N HIS A 271 2.26 4.61 13.10
CA HIS A 271 1.08 5.25 13.71
C HIS A 271 1.25 5.44 15.24
N PHE A 272 2.41 5.94 15.66
CA PHE A 272 2.77 6.01 17.07
C PHE A 272 2.01 7.10 17.81
N SER A 273 1.63 6.84 19.07
CA SER A 273 1.09 7.89 19.93
C SER A 273 2.14 8.97 20.18
N ALA A 274 1.74 10.25 20.07
CA ALA A 274 2.61 11.40 20.34
C ALA A 274 3.26 11.41 21.74
N ARG A 275 2.75 10.61 22.69
CA ARG A 275 3.33 10.44 24.03
C ARG A 275 4.72 9.78 24.03
N PHE A 276 5.04 9.00 22.98
CA PHE A 276 6.28 8.24 22.92
C PHE A 276 7.33 9.05 22.15
N HIS A 277 8.29 9.59 22.88
CA HIS A 277 9.43 10.29 22.28
C HIS A 277 10.47 9.31 21.74
N ASP A 278 10.69 8.20 22.45
CA ASP A 278 11.52 7.08 22.05
C ASP A 278 10.66 5.91 21.60
N LEU A 279 11.00 5.34 20.45
CA LEU A 279 10.31 4.22 19.82
C LEU A 279 11.08 2.90 19.97
N SER A 280 12.25 2.91 20.64
CA SER A 280 13.05 1.71 20.91
C SER A 280 12.23 0.63 21.61
N SER A 281 11.38 1.00 22.57
CA SER A 281 10.48 0.07 23.26
C SER A 281 9.47 -0.58 22.31
N HIS A 282 8.92 0.16 21.34
CA HIS A 282 7.99 -0.40 20.35
C HIS A 282 8.71 -1.41 19.46
N LEU A 283 9.92 -1.06 19.01
CA LEU A 283 10.72 -1.93 18.16
C LEU A 283 11.12 -3.21 18.89
N ASN A 284 11.59 -3.10 20.13
CA ASN A 284 12.02 -4.26 20.92
C ASN A 284 10.84 -5.20 21.21
N GLU A 285 9.71 -4.66 21.68
CA GLU A 285 8.50 -5.44 21.95
C GLU A 285 8.00 -6.19 20.72
N ALA A 286 8.00 -5.54 19.55
CA ALA A 286 7.62 -6.20 18.30
C ALA A 286 8.66 -7.26 17.87
N LYS A 287 9.96 -6.98 17.99
CA LYS A 287 11.04 -7.90 17.63
C LYS A 287 11.09 -9.17 18.48
N ASP A 288 10.68 -9.09 19.74
CA ASP A 288 10.57 -10.25 20.64
C ASP A 288 9.57 -11.28 20.10
N VAL A 289 8.56 -10.84 19.34
CA VAL A 289 7.56 -11.73 18.71
C VAL A 289 7.91 -12.04 17.25
N PHE A 290 8.34 -11.03 16.48
CA PHE A 290 8.66 -11.12 15.06
C PHE A 290 9.94 -10.35 14.73
N ALA A 291 11.06 -11.07 14.61
CA ALA A 291 12.40 -10.48 14.52
C ALA A 291 12.61 -9.54 13.32
N ASN A 292 11.98 -9.82 12.16
CA ASN A 292 12.09 -8.99 10.96
C ASN A 292 11.14 -7.78 11.00
N THR A 293 11.28 -6.96 12.04
CA THR A 293 10.50 -5.74 12.27
C THR A 293 11.37 -4.50 12.18
N GLU A 294 10.86 -3.43 11.56
CA GLU A 294 11.46 -2.11 11.51
C GLU A 294 10.45 -0.99 11.85
N LEU A 295 10.95 0.17 12.28
CA LEU A 295 10.14 1.36 12.54
C LEU A 295 9.85 2.10 11.24
N ALA A 296 8.60 2.49 11.04
CA ALA A 296 8.25 3.46 10.01
C ALA A 296 8.56 4.88 10.52
N GLU A 297 9.69 5.45 10.09
CA GLU A 297 10.05 6.83 10.38
C GLU A 297 9.90 7.69 9.13
N ASP A 298 9.47 8.94 9.33
CA ASP A 298 9.28 9.91 8.25
C ASP A 298 10.56 10.07 7.42
N GLY A 299 10.45 9.80 6.11
CA GLY A 299 11.54 9.87 5.15
C GLY A 299 12.20 8.52 4.85
N ASN A 300 11.95 7.48 5.64
CA ASN A 300 12.48 6.16 5.36
C ASN A 300 11.87 5.58 4.08
N VAL A 301 12.71 4.85 3.32
CA VAL A 301 12.33 4.18 2.07
C VAL A 301 12.63 2.69 2.21
N PHE A 302 11.61 1.86 1.97
CA PHE A 302 11.70 0.41 2.08
C PHE A 302 11.51 -0.22 0.71
N SER A 303 12.54 -0.90 0.20
CA SER A 303 12.46 -1.64 -1.06
C SER A 303 11.96 -3.07 -0.84
N ILE A 304 10.95 -3.47 -1.63
CA ILE A 304 10.49 -4.85 -1.71
C ILE A 304 11.21 -5.54 -2.87
N LEU A 305 12.17 -6.39 -2.52
CA LEU A 305 13.03 -7.08 -3.49
C LEU A 305 12.42 -8.43 -3.88
N ASN A 306 12.72 -8.87 -5.09
CA ASN A 306 12.46 -10.25 -5.48
C ASN A 306 13.50 -11.12 -4.77
N THR A 307 13.03 -12.00 -3.89
CA THR A 307 13.85 -13.10 -3.33
C THR A 307 13.91 -14.26 -4.30
#